data_AF-A0A1B8CN46-F1
#
_entry.id   AF-A0A1B8CN46-F1
#
_cell.length_a   1.000
_cell.length_b   1.000
_cell.length_c   1.000
_cell.angle_alpha   90.00
_cell.angle_beta   90.00
_cell.angle_gamma   90.00
#
_symmetry.space_group_name_H-M   'P 1'
#
loop_
_entity.id
_entity.type
_entity.pdbx_description
1 polymer ?
#
loop_
_entity_poly.entity_id
_entity_poly.type
_entity_poly.pdbx_seq_one_letter_code
_entity_poly.pdbx_strand_id
1 'polypeptide(L)'
;MEDPQTSTPAPSSCFNCNKLQTELPKQLKRCAKCQTALYCSRDCQRANWKSHKTTCHLPGSAPPPNPPQGSGGLHSPGFHAFNDMFGLSNDDFLHDRPEGEVFNLLIDSFRMRVEDEYVYGGNTIGIYNGDNTIPLFKKFLSLAESRQKLLPTWWSPVKRRECERLAVDGSQWSDINCAVEKSDIQDHYNDNLMPMKLRILGEKIYGKGFM
;
A
#
# COMPACT_ATOMS: atom_id res chain seq x y z
N MET A 1 -32.61 20.56 -43.60
CA MET A 1 -32.10 19.19 -43.38
C MET A 1 -30.65 19.38 -43.01
N GLU A 2 -30.34 19.44 -41.72
CA GLU A 2 -28.98 19.57 -41.22
C GLU A 2 -28.63 18.30 -40.45
N ASP A 3 -27.58 17.63 -40.91
CA ASP A 3 -27.06 16.37 -40.40
C ASP A 3 -26.44 16.53 -39.00
N PRO A 4 -26.67 15.60 -38.05
CA PRO A 4 -25.98 15.61 -36.77
C PRO A 4 -24.53 15.14 -36.94
N GLN A 5 -23.57 16.03 -36.70
CA GLN A 5 -22.15 15.71 -36.60
C GLN A 5 -21.92 14.68 -35.48
N THR A 6 -21.65 13.43 -35.87
CA THR A 6 -21.12 12.39 -34.97
C THR A 6 -19.61 12.57 -34.88
N SER A 7 -19.14 13.11 -33.77
CA SER A 7 -17.72 13.24 -33.45
C SER A 7 -17.11 11.86 -33.18
N THR A 8 -16.28 11.37 -34.10
CA THR A 8 -15.53 10.12 -33.93
C THR A 8 -14.55 10.27 -32.76
N PRO A 9 -14.63 9.45 -31.69
CA PRO A 9 -13.70 9.53 -30.57
C PRO A 9 -12.30 9.06 -30.99
N ALA A 10 -11.27 9.77 -30.50
CA ALA A 10 -9.87 9.44 -30.77
C ALA A 10 -9.53 7.99 -30.36
N PRO A 11 -8.66 7.29 -31.12
CA PRO A 11 -8.33 5.90 -30.82
C PRO A 11 -7.59 5.78 -29.49
N SER A 12 -8.10 4.90 -28.63
CA SER A 12 -7.53 4.60 -27.31
C SER A 12 -6.31 3.69 -27.42
N SER A 13 -5.21 4.02 -26.74
CA SER A 13 -3.95 3.27 -26.76
C SER A 13 -3.41 2.98 -25.36
N CYS A 14 -2.52 1.99 -25.25
CA CYS A 14 -1.82 1.70 -24.00
C CYS A 14 -0.74 2.76 -23.71
N PHE A 15 -0.79 3.37 -22.52
CA PHE A 15 0.15 4.40 -22.06
C PHE A 15 1.60 3.92 -21.85
N ASN A 16 1.85 2.60 -21.95
CA ASN A 16 3.19 2.02 -21.81
C ASN A 16 3.75 1.52 -23.14
N CYS A 17 3.03 0.59 -23.77
CA CYS A 17 3.51 -0.07 -25.00
C CYS A 17 2.96 0.56 -26.28
N ASN A 18 2.15 1.62 -26.17
CA ASN A 18 1.56 2.39 -27.28
C ASN A 18 0.65 1.61 -28.25
N LYS A 19 0.43 0.31 -28.02
CA LYS A 19 -0.51 -0.50 -28.82
C LYS A 19 -1.92 0.06 -28.75
N LEU A 20 -2.56 0.16 -29.91
CA LEU A 20 -3.93 0.61 -30.07
C LEU A 20 -4.91 -0.46 -29.59
N GLN A 21 -6.12 -0.04 -29.21
CA GLN A 21 -7.20 -0.95 -28.88
C GLN A 21 -7.50 -1.96 -30.00
N THR A 22 -7.37 -1.55 -31.26
CA THR A 22 -7.60 -2.40 -32.44
C THR A 22 -6.55 -3.48 -32.63
N GLU A 23 -5.35 -3.30 -32.06
CA GLU A 23 -4.23 -4.24 -32.15
C GLU A 23 -4.19 -5.24 -30.98
N LEU A 24 -5.11 -5.10 -30.04
CA LEU A 24 -5.14 -5.88 -28.81
C LEU A 24 -6.34 -6.83 -28.78
N PRO A 25 -6.14 -8.10 -28.41
CA PRO A 25 -7.24 -9.06 -28.30
C PRO A 25 -8.16 -8.77 -27.11
N LYS A 26 -7.76 -7.88 -26.20
CA LYS A 26 -8.50 -7.50 -24.99
C LYS A 26 -8.66 -5.99 -24.93
N GLN A 27 -9.75 -5.54 -24.31
CA GLN A 27 -9.97 -4.12 -24.05
C GLN A 27 -8.91 -3.55 -23.09
N LEU A 28 -8.45 -2.35 -23.40
CA LEU A 28 -7.59 -1.54 -22.56
C LEU A 28 -8.31 -1.24 -21.25
N LYS A 29 -7.61 -1.43 -20.14
CA LYS A 29 -8.10 -1.18 -18.81
C LYS A 29 -7.69 0.21 -18.36
N ARG A 30 -8.62 0.94 -17.76
CA ARG A 30 -8.34 2.23 -17.14
C ARG A 30 -7.56 2.02 -15.84
N CYS A 31 -6.65 2.94 -15.54
CA CYS A 31 -6.03 3.04 -14.23
C CYS A 31 -7.13 3.19 -13.18
N ALA A 32 -7.14 2.33 -12.16
CA ALA A 32 -8.17 2.34 -11.13
C ALA A 32 -8.24 3.68 -10.36
N LYS A 33 -7.09 4.37 -10.21
CA LYS A 33 -7.00 5.64 -9.48
C LYS A 33 -7.47 6.84 -10.30
N CYS A 34 -6.88 7.09 -11.47
CA CYS A 34 -7.23 8.30 -12.26
C CYS A 34 -8.33 8.09 -13.30
N GLN A 35 -8.61 6.84 -13.67
CA GLN A 35 -9.45 6.45 -14.81
C GLN A 35 -9.10 7.08 -16.18
N THR A 36 -8.02 7.88 -16.24
CA THR A 36 -7.56 8.59 -17.44
C THR A 36 -6.57 7.75 -18.24
N ALA A 37 -5.57 7.17 -17.59
CA ALA A 37 -4.57 6.36 -18.28
C ALA A 37 -5.10 4.96 -18.62
N LEU A 38 -4.75 4.44 -19.79
CA LEU A 38 -5.20 3.15 -20.33
C LEU A 38 -4.04 2.17 -20.49
N TYR A 39 -4.26 0.91 -20.16
CA TYR A 39 -3.23 -0.14 -20.20
C TYR A 39 -3.77 -1.46 -20.75
N CYS A 40 -2.99 -2.14 -21.59
CA CYS A 40 -3.37 -3.45 -22.12
C CYS A 40 -3.22 -4.59 -21.10
N SER A 41 -2.37 -4.38 -20.10
CA SER A 41 -2.12 -5.33 -19.01
C SER A 41 -1.68 -4.59 -17.75
N ARG A 42 -1.75 -5.28 -16.61
CA ARG A 42 -1.21 -4.79 -15.34
C ARG A 42 0.31 -4.58 -15.42
N ASP A 43 1.01 -5.38 -16.21
CA ASP A 43 2.46 -5.22 -16.41
C ASP A 43 2.80 -3.93 -17.16
N CYS A 44 1.98 -3.55 -18.14
CA CYS A 44 2.11 -2.26 -18.80
C CYS A 44 1.81 -1.08 -17.85
N GLN A 45 0.83 -1.23 -16.96
CA GLN A 45 0.59 -0.23 -15.92
C GLN A 45 1.77 -0.08 -14.97
N ARG A 46 2.36 -1.20 -14.53
CA ARG A 46 3.55 -1.23 -13.66
C ARG A 46 4.77 -0.61 -14.32
N ALA A 47 5.07 -0.97 -15.57
CA ALA A 47 6.20 -0.43 -16.31
C ALA A 47 6.11 1.09 -16.48
N ASN A 48 4.90 1.63 -16.68
CA ASN A 48 4.67 3.08 -16.76
C ASN A 48 4.45 3.75 -15.40
N TRP A 49 4.53 3.03 -14.27
CA TRP A 49 4.17 3.59 -12.97
C TRP A 49 5.08 4.75 -12.54
N LYS A 50 6.39 4.65 -12.82
CA LYS A 50 7.37 5.69 -12.43
C LYS A 50 7.04 7.07 -13.01
N SER A 51 6.55 7.11 -14.25
CA SER A 51 6.10 8.32 -14.96
C SER A 51 4.64 8.66 -14.69
N HIS A 52 3.78 7.66 -14.56
CA HIS A 52 2.34 7.87 -14.34
C HIS A 52 2.03 8.39 -12.94
N LYS A 53 2.76 7.97 -11.90
CA LYS A 53 2.44 8.28 -10.49
C LYS A 53 2.32 9.78 -10.21
N THR A 54 3.10 10.61 -10.90
CA THR A 54 3.14 12.07 -10.72
C THR A 54 1.91 12.78 -11.31
N THR A 55 1.18 12.10 -12.20
CA THR A 55 -0.01 12.63 -12.90
C THR A 55 -1.27 11.83 -12.60
N CYS A 56 -1.17 10.80 -11.75
CA CYS A 56 -2.27 9.91 -11.44
C CYS A 56 -3.13 10.46 -10.28
N HIS A 57 -4.17 11.23 -10.61
CA HIS A 57 -5.12 11.85 -9.67
C HIS A 57 -6.56 11.41 -9.95
N LEU A 58 -7.39 11.32 -8.90
CA LEU A 58 -8.80 10.91 -9.00
C LEU A 58 -9.62 11.89 -9.85
N PRO A 59 -10.45 11.40 -10.79
CA PRO A 59 -11.46 12.22 -11.44
C PRO A 59 -12.65 12.37 -10.48
N GLY A 60 -13.06 13.61 -10.22
CA GLY A 60 -14.33 14.03 -9.60
C GLY A 60 -15.07 13.00 -8.72
N SER A 61 -14.89 13.15 -7.41
CA SER A 61 -15.47 12.42 -6.28
C SER A 61 -16.89 11.81 -6.42
N ALA A 62 -17.00 10.51 -6.15
CA ALA A 62 -18.04 9.93 -5.29
C ALA A 62 -17.51 8.64 -4.64
N PRO A 63 -17.59 8.46 -3.31
CA PRO A 63 -17.12 7.23 -2.66
C PRO A 63 -18.12 6.08 -2.87
N PRO A 64 -17.68 4.87 -3.21
CA PRO A 64 -18.55 3.69 -3.22
C PRO A 64 -18.93 3.29 -1.78
N PRO A 65 -20.09 2.63 -1.59
CA PRO A 65 -20.52 2.17 -0.28
C PRO A 65 -19.61 1.05 0.25
N ASN A 66 -19.18 1.17 1.51
CA ASN A 66 -18.39 0.16 2.22
C ASN A 66 -19.08 -1.21 2.20
N PRO A 67 -18.35 -2.33 1.96
CA PRO A 67 -18.86 -3.66 2.25
C PRO A 67 -18.92 -3.91 3.77
N PRO A 68 -19.72 -4.89 4.23
CA PRO A 68 -19.96 -5.12 5.65
C PRO A 68 -18.71 -5.66 6.34
N GLN A 69 -18.32 -5.03 7.45
CA GLN A 69 -17.32 -5.55 8.36
C GLN A 69 -17.86 -6.80 9.07
N GLY A 70 -17.38 -7.97 8.64
CA GLY A 70 -17.55 -9.22 9.35
C GLY A 70 -16.75 -9.23 10.66
N SER A 71 -17.44 -9.58 11.75
CA SER A 71 -16.93 -9.73 13.11
C SER A 71 -16.12 -11.03 13.27
N GLY A 72 -14.97 -10.93 13.95
CA GLY A 72 -14.17 -12.09 14.40
C GLY A 72 -12.74 -12.07 13.86
N GLY A 73 -11.77 -11.86 14.74
CA GLY A 73 -10.35 -11.87 14.38
C GLY A 73 -9.91 -13.23 13.87
N LEU A 74 -9.72 -13.33 12.56
CA LEU A 74 -9.01 -14.45 11.95
C LEU A 74 -7.68 -13.89 11.46
N HIS A 75 -6.59 -14.34 12.06
CA HIS A 75 -5.26 -14.16 11.49
C HIS A 75 -5.23 -14.74 10.07
N SER A 76 -4.33 -14.24 9.22
CA SER A 76 -4.19 -14.81 7.88
C SER A 76 -3.80 -16.30 7.98
N PRO A 77 -4.26 -17.17 7.06
CA PRO A 77 -3.89 -18.58 7.07
C PRO A 77 -2.37 -18.77 7.13
N GLY A 78 -1.90 -19.60 8.07
CA GLY A 78 -0.47 -19.86 8.26
C GLY A 78 0.29 -18.81 9.08
N PHE A 79 -0.37 -17.75 9.58
CA PHE A 79 0.28 -16.71 10.39
C PHE A 79 1.13 -17.28 11.53
N HIS A 80 0.57 -18.17 12.36
CA HIS A 80 1.30 -18.77 13.48
C HIS A 80 2.53 -19.55 13.00
N ALA A 81 2.39 -20.35 11.95
CA ALA A 81 3.50 -21.12 11.37
C ALA A 81 4.62 -20.21 10.85
N PHE A 82 4.27 -19.11 10.17
CA PHE A 82 5.27 -18.15 9.69
C PHE A 82 5.90 -17.34 10.84
N ASN A 83 5.10 -16.93 11.82
CA ASN A 83 5.58 -16.21 13.00
C ASN A 83 6.63 -17.04 13.77
N ASP A 84 6.37 -18.34 13.94
CA ASP A 84 7.32 -19.28 14.54
C ASP A 84 8.54 -19.52 13.63
N MET A 85 8.33 -19.76 12.33
CA MET A 85 9.41 -20.02 11.36
C MET A 85 10.41 -18.86 11.28
N PHE A 86 9.95 -17.63 11.43
CA PHE A 86 10.79 -16.43 11.37
C PHE A 86 11.31 -15.98 12.73
N GLY A 87 11.07 -16.75 13.80
CA GLY A 87 11.53 -16.41 15.14
C GLY A 87 10.93 -15.10 15.67
N LEU A 88 9.74 -14.72 15.19
CA LEU A 88 9.10 -13.47 15.55
C LEU A 88 8.20 -13.62 16.78
N SER A 89 8.05 -14.82 17.35
CA SER A 89 7.05 -15.12 18.38
C SER A 89 7.19 -14.37 19.70
N ASN A 90 8.36 -13.80 20.00
CA ASN A 90 8.64 -13.13 21.28
C ASN A 90 8.21 -11.66 21.34
N ASP A 91 7.60 -11.13 20.27
CA ASP A 91 7.20 -9.71 20.13
C ASP A 91 8.35 -8.72 20.30
N ASP A 92 9.60 -9.18 20.14
CA ASP A 92 10.84 -8.41 20.33
C ASP A 92 11.49 -7.97 19.00
N PHE A 93 10.83 -8.22 17.86
CA PHE A 93 11.37 -7.97 16.52
C PHE A 93 11.98 -6.58 16.29
N LEU A 94 11.50 -5.56 17.01
CA LEU A 94 11.95 -4.17 16.91
C LEU A 94 13.04 -3.79 17.94
N HIS A 95 13.28 -4.59 18.99
CA HIS A 95 14.07 -4.16 20.16
C HIS A 95 15.56 -4.07 19.90
N ASP A 96 16.12 -4.98 19.11
CA ASP A 96 17.57 -5.06 18.86
C ASP A 96 18.01 -4.28 17.59
N ARG A 97 17.28 -3.22 17.25
CA ARG A 97 17.49 -2.46 16.00
C ARG A 97 17.79 -0.98 16.24
N PRO A 98 18.58 -0.33 15.37
CA PRO A 98 18.76 1.11 15.40
C PRO A 98 17.43 1.87 15.28
N GLU A 99 17.32 3.02 15.93
CA GLU A 99 16.06 3.80 15.97
C GLU A 99 15.49 4.10 14.58
N GLY A 100 16.35 4.54 13.64
CA GLY A 100 15.94 4.83 12.27
C GLY A 100 15.42 3.60 11.53
N GLU A 101 15.98 2.42 11.80
CA GLU A 101 15.49 1.17 11.21
C GLU A 101 14.11 0.79 11.77
N VAL A 102 13.89 0.98 13.07
CA VAL A 102 12.57 0.77 13.69
C VAL A 102 11.52 1.68 13.07
N PHE A 103 11.85 2.95 12.81
CA PHE A 103 10.94 3.87 12.12
C PHE A 103 10.59 3.36 10.71
N ASN A 104 11.59 2.98 9.91
CA ASN A 104 11.38 2.46 8.57
C ASN A 104 10.51 1.18 8.59
N LEU A 105 10.80 0.24 9.49
CA LEU A 105 10.02 -1.00 9.63
C LEU A 105 8.55 -0.72 10.00
N LEU A 106 8.27 0.24 10.88
CA LEU A 106 6.91 0.64 11.22
C LEU A 106 6.19 1.29 10.01
N ILE A 107 6.87 2.19 9.31
CA ILE A 107 6.33 2.87 8.13
C ILE A 107 6.04 1.87 7.01
N ASP A 108 6.97 0.97 6.71
CA ASP A 108 6.85 0.01 5.62
C ASP A 108 5.90 -1.14 5.96
N SER A 109 5.79 -1.52 7.23
CA SER A 109 4.72 -2.42 7.68
C SER A 109 3.34 -1.81 7.41
N PHE A 110 3.16 -0.52 7.69
CA PHE A 110 1.93 0.19 7.36
C PHE A 110 1.70 0.29 5.84
N ARG A 111 2.73 0.65 5.05
CA ARG A 111 2.64 0.72 3.57
C ARG A 111 2.24 -0.64 2.97
N MET A 112 2.86 -1.72 3.43
CA MET A 112 2.52 -3.08 3.02
C MET A 112 1.08 -3.44 3.39
N ARG A 113 0.60 -3.04 4.57
CA ARG A 113 -0.79 -3.29 4.98
C ARG A 113 -1.78 -2.55 4.07
N VAL A 114 -1.49 -1.29 3.74
CA VAL A 114 -2.33 -0.47 2.86
C VAL A 114 -2.37 -1.06 1.44
N GLU A 115 -1.24 -1.55 0.93
CA GLU A 115 -1.17 -2.29 -0.33
C GLU A 115 -1.99 -3.59 -0.28
N ASP A 116 -1.83 -4.40 0.78
CA ASP A 116 -2.53 -5.68 0.90
C ASP A 116 -4.07 -5.50 1.04
N GLU A 117 -4.54 -4.48 1.76
CA GLU A 117 -5.97 -4.10 1.81
C GLU A 117 -6.52 -3.72 0.44
N TYR A 118 -5.73 -3.00 -0.36
CA TYR A 118 -6.12 -2.61 -1.71
C TYR A 118 -6.14 -3.80 -2.67
N VAL A 119 -5.10 -4.64 -2.64
CA VAL A 119 -4.93 -5.75 -3.59
C VAL A 119 -5.84 -6.93 -3.26
N TYR A 120 -5.97 -7.28 -1.99
CA TYR A 120 -6.66 -8.51 -1.55
C TYR A 120 -7.98 -8.22 -0.84
N GLY A 121 -8.05 -7.15 -0.02
CA GLY A 121 -9.26 -6.80 0.73
C GLY A 121 -10.32 -6.02 -0.05
N GLY A 122 -9.97 -5.47 -1.21
CA GLY A 122 -10.86 -4.61 -1.98
C GLY A 122 -11.19 -3.28 -1.28
N ASN A 123 -10.52 -2.97 -0.18
CA ASN A 123 -10.70 -1.74 0.59
C ASN A 123 -9.75 -0.67 0.07
N THR A 124 -10.30 0.48 -0.35
CA THR A 124 -9.49 1.63 -0.73
C THR A 124 -9.30 2.55 0.48
N ILE A 125 -8.07 2.61 1.01
CA ILE A 125 -7.70 3.49 2.13
C ILE A 125 -6.47 4.35 1.78
N GLY A 126 -6.39 5.55 2.34
CA GLY A 126 -5.25 6.46 2.21
C GLY A 126 -4.94 6.82 0.76
N ILE A 127 -3.73 6.46 0.29
CA ILE A 127 -3.29 6.78 -1.08
C ILE A 127 -4.21 6.20 -2.18
N TYR A 128 -5.02 5.18 -1.86
CA TYR A 128 -5.90 4.49 -2.80
C TYR A 128 -7.33 5.06 -2.90
N ASN A 129 -7.76 5.87 -1.94
CA ASN A 129 -9.04 6.61 -2.00
C ASN A 129 -8.84 8.13 -2.06
N GLY A 130 -7.59 8.61 -2.04
CA GLY A 130 -7.27 10.03 -2.08
C GLY A 130 -7.30 10.71 -0.72
N ASP A 131 -7.51 9.95 0.36
CA ASP A 131 -7.48 10.48 1.72
C ASP A 131 -6.06 10.80 2.16
N ASN A 132 -5.97 11.71 3.13
CA ASN A 132 -4.73 11.94 3.84
C ASN A 132 -4.32 10.67 4.60
N THR A 133 -3.12 10.16 4.33
CA THR A 133 -2.62 8.92 4.93
C THR A 133 -2.14 9.11 6.39
N ILE A 134 -1.74 10.33 6.79
CA ILE A 134 -1.15 10.55 8.13
C ILE A 134 -2.08 10.18 9.30
N PRO A 135 -3.41 10.44 9.28
CA PRO A 135 -4.29 10.02 10.37
C PRO A 135 -4.40 8.49 10.48
N LEU A 136 -4.34 7.77 9.36
CA LEU A 136 -4.34 6.31 9.33
C LEU A 136 -3.04 5.76 9.95
N PHE A 137 -1.90 6.36 9.60
CA PHE A 137 -0.61 5.99 10.17
C PHE A 137 -0.54 6.31 11.67
N LYS A 138 -1.09 7.45 12.11
CA LYS A 138 -1.24 7.77 13.55
C LYS A 138 -2.06 6.72 14.28
N LYS A 139 -3.18 6.29 13.70
CA LYS A 139 -4.00 5.21 14.27
C LYS A 139 -3.21 3.90 14.37
N PHE A 140 -2.42 3.56 13.34
CA PHE A 140 -1.54 2.42 13.34
C PHE A 140 -0.50 2.47 14.47
N LEU A 141 0.18 3.61 14.67
CA LEU A 141 1.14 3.78 15.77
C LEU A 141 0.46 3.67 17.15
N SER A 142 -0.77 4.20 17.31
CA SER A 142 -1.52 4.04 18.56
C SER A 142 -1.91 2.58 18.83
N LEU A 143 -2.14 1.78 17.79
CA LEU A 143 -2.30 0.33 17.95
C LEU A 143 -0.98 -0.34 18.33
N ALA A 144 0.14 0.07 17.74
CA ALA A 144 1.45 -0.48 18.10
C ALA A 144 1.79 -0.20 19.58
N GLU A 145 1.50 1.02 20.05
CA GLU A 145 1.70 1.44 21.45
C GLU A 145 0.81 0.69 22.45
N SER A 146 -0.34 0.16 22.01
CA SER A 146 -1.21 -0.64 22.87
C SER A 146 -0.80 -2.12 22.94
N ARG A 147 0.17 -2.57 22.12
CA ARG A 147 0.69 -3.94 22.17
C ARG A 147 1.73 -4.08 23.26
N GLN A 148 1.56 -5.09 24.10
CA GLN A 148 2.50 -5.40 25.16
C GLN A 148 3.84 -5.83 24.54
N LYS A 149 4.95 -5.24 24.98
CA LYS A 149 6.33 -5.56 24.57
C LYS A 149 6.67 -5.38 23.09
N LEU A 150 5.76 -4.91 22.23
CA LEU A 150 6.05 -4.81 20.80
C LEU A 150 7.10 -3.73 20.47
N LEU A 151 6.97 -2.56 21.09
CA LEU A 151 7.85 -1.42 20.82
C LEU A 151 9.07 -1.43 21.74
N PRO A 152 10.23 -0.95 21.27
CA PRO A 152 11.45 -0.85 22.07
C PRO A 152 11.26 0.03 23.31
N THR A 153 12.08 -0.20 24.34
CA THR A 153 12.01 0.55 25.61
C THR A 153 12.31 2.05 25.47
N TRP A 154 13.05 2.45 24.44
CA TRP A 154 13.33 3.85 24.11
C TRP A 154 12.15 4.55 23.40
N TRP A 155 11.13 3.81 22.96
CA TRP A 155 9.96 4.39 22.31
C TRP A 155 9.25 5.36 23.26
N SER A 156 8.94 6.55 22.76
CA SER A 156 8.36 7.63 23.54
C SER A 156 7.49 8.53 22.68
N PRO A 157 6.66 9.41 23.27
CA PRO A 157 5.88 10.38 22.50
C PRO A 157 6.73 11.32 21.62
N VAL A 158 7.99 11.55 21.98
CA VAL A 158 8.94 12.32 21.16
C VAL A 158 9.32 11.52 19.92
N LYS A 159 9.70 10.25 20.10
CA LYS A 159 10.08 9.32 19.02
C LYS A 159 8.90 9.01 18.09
N ARG A 160 7.69 8.94 18.63
CA ARG A 160 6.45 8.86 17.85
C ARG A 160 6.32 10.05 16.88
N ARG A 161 6.49 11.29 17.35
CA ARG A 161 6.42 12.49 16.49
C ARG A 161 7.53 12.53 15.44
N GLU A 162 8.71 12.04 15.78
CA GLU A 162 9.83 11.90 14.84
C GLU A 162 9.49 10.91 13.73
N CYS A 163 8.97 9.73 14.08
CA CYS A 163 8.47 8.73 13.13
C CYS A 163 7.35 9.29 12.24
N GLU A 164 6.38 10.01 12.79
CA GLU A 164 5.32 10.68 12.02
C GLU A 164 5.86 11.70 11.01
N ARG A 165 6.93 12.44 11.33
CA ARG A 165 7.57 13.36 10.39
C ARG A 165 8.32 12.62 9.28
N LEU A 166 9.08 11.59 9.63
CA LEU A 166 9.83 10.78 8.67
C LEU A 166 8.90 10.07 7.68
N ALA A 167 7.75 9.60 8.16
CA ALA A 167 6.75 8.89 7.38
C ALA A 167 6.18 9.68 6.18
N VAL A 168 6.29 11.02 6.19
CA VAL A 168 5.77 11.90 5.13
C VAL A 168 6.86 12.74 4.48
N ASP A 169 8.13 12.47 4.80
CA ASP A 169 9.26 13.11 4.16
C ASP A 169 9.48 12.48 2.78
N GLY A 170 9.04 13.16 1.73
CA GLY A 170 9.17 12.70 0.35
C GLY A 170 10.62 12.55 -0.17
N SER A 171 11.63 12.90 0.63
CA SER A 171 13.03 12.58 0.35
C SER A 171 13.44 11.18 0.81
N GLN A 172 12.66 10.55 1.69
CA GLN A 172 12.93 9.22 2.25
C GLN A 172 12.34 8.12 1.35
N TRP A 173 12.92 6.92 1.47
CA TRP A 173 12.39 5.74 0.78
C TRP A 173 11.06 5.25 1.39
N SER A 174 11.00 5.25 2.73
CA SER A 174 9.82 4.89 3.52
C SER A 174 8.87 6.09 3.65
N ASP A 175 8.08 6.34 2.61
CA ASP A 175 7.05 7.40 2.57
C ASP A 175 5.65 6.79 2.45
N ILE A 176 4.76 7.09 3.40
CA ILE A 176 3.38 6.57 3.44
C ILE A 176 2.52 7.09 2.28
N ASN A 177 2.96 8.12 1.58
CA ASN A 177 2.29 8.66 0.39
C ASN A 177 2.71 7.92 -0.90
N CYS A 178 3.65 6.96 -0.79
CA CYS A 178 4.14 6.17 -1.89
C CYS A 178 3.76 4.68 -1.72
N ALA A 179 3.04 4.14 -2.71
CA ALA A 179 2.79 2.71 -2.85
C ALA A 179 4.10 1.91 -2.82
N VAL A 180 4.05 0.66 -2.33
CA VAL A 180 5.20 -0.24 -2.29
C VAL A 180 4.79 -1.64 -2.72
N GLU A 181 5.52 -2.24 -3.66
CA GLU A 181 5.32 -3.64 -4.03
C GLU A 181 6.25 -4.56 -3.21
N LYS A 182 5.91 -5.85 -3.21
CA LYS A 182 6.70 -6.90 -2.54
C LYS A 182 8.18 -6.85 -2.95
N SER A 183 8.49 -6.73 -4.23
CA SER A 183 9.87 -6.70 -4.74
C SER A 183 10.62 -5.46 -4.28
N ASP A 184 9.96 -4.30 -4.20
CA ASP A 184 10.59 -3.06 -3.75
C ASP A 184 11.11 -3.21 -2.31
N ILE A 185 10.34 -3.86 -1.44
CA ILE A 185 10.74 -4.18 -0.07
C ILE A 185 11.90 -5.18 -0.04
N GLN A 186 11.86 -6.22 -0.88
CA GLN A 186 12.94 -7.21 -0.94
C GLN A 186 14.26 -6.56 -1.33
N ASP A 187 14.23 -5.70 -2.36
CA ASP A 187 15.42 -5.00 -2.87
C ASP A 187 15.92 -3.96 -1.86
N HIS A 188 15.03 -3.15 -1.27
CA HIS A 188 15.42 -2.11 -0.32
C HIS A 188 16.11 -2.67 0.94
N TYR A 189 15.54 -3.74 1.50
CA TYR A 189 16.08 -4.37 2.70
C TYR A 189 17.13 -5.45 2.40
N ASN A 190 17.38 -5.76 1.12
CA ASN A 190 18.21 -6.89 0.68
C ASN A 190 17.83 -8.21 1.40
N ASP A 191 16.52 -8.44 1.57
CA ASP A 191 15.98 -9.58 2.30
C ASP A 191 14.68 -10.08 1.63
N ASN A 192 14.77 -11.24 1.00
CA ASN A 192 13.66 -11.89 0.31
C ASN A 192 12.45 -12.17 1.21
N LEU A 193 12.66 -12.29 2.52
CA LEU A 193 11.64 -12.61 3.52
C LEU A 193 11.07 -11.36 4.19
N MET A 194 11.66 -10.18 3.98
CA MET A 194 11.22 -8.95 4.63
C MET A 194 9.73 -8.61 4.40
N PRO A 195 9.14 -8.78 3.20
CA PRO A 195 7.72 -8.53 3.03
C PRO A 195 6.83 -9.39 3.95
N MET A 196 7.25 -10.63 4.25
CA MET A 196 6.51 -11.49 5.19
C MET A 196 6.70 -11.04 6.63
N LYS A 197 7.92 -10.65 7.02
CA LYS A 197 8.21 -10.09 8.36
C LYS A 197 7.37 -8.84 8.63
N LEU A 198 7.29 -7.93 7.65
CA LEU A 198 6.49 -6.70 7.75
C LEU A 198 4.99 -6.97 7.83
N ARG A 199 4.48 -7.99 7.12
CA ARG A 199 3.09 -8.44 7.24
C ARG A 199 2.79 -9.02 8.62
N ILE A 200 3.70 -9.85 9.15
CA ILE A 200 3.56 -10.41 10.50
C ILE A 200 3.54 -9.27 11.54
N LEU A 201 4.47 -8.31 11.42
CA LEU A 201 4.49 -7.12 12.27
C LEU A 201 3.16 -6.34 12.17
N GLY A 202 2.66 -6.15 10.94
CA GLY A 202 1.38 -5.48 10.69
C GLY A 202 0.22 -6.21 11.37
N GLU A 203 0.12 -7.53 11.20
CA GLU A 203 -0.92 -8.34 11.84
C GLU A 203 -0.85 -8.29 13.37
N LYS A 204 0.35 -8.29 13.96
CA LYS A 204 0.53 -8.11 15.41
C LYS A 204 0.04 -6.74 15.88
N ILE A 205 0.34 -5.69 15.13
CA ILE A 205 -0.10 -4.33 15.44
C ILE A 205 -1.62 -4.20 15.31
N TYR A 206 -2.21 -4.67 14.22
CA TYR A 206 -3.66 -4.60 14.01
C TYR A 206 -4.44 -5.61 14.87
N GLY A 207 -3.80 -6.71 15.28
CA GLY A 207 -4.44 -7.83 15.99
C GLY A 207 -5.39 -8.64 15.10
N LYS A 208 -5.22 -8.55 13.77
CA LYS A 208 -6.02 -9.26 12.76
C LYS A 208 -5.27 -9.37 11.44
N GLY A 209 -5.65 -10.35 10.62
CA GLY A 209 -5.14 -10.54 9.26
C GLY A 209 -5.50 -9.40 8.30
N PHE A 210 -5.01 -9.53 7.07
CA PHE A 210 -5.51 -8.78 5.90
C PHE A 210 -6.49 -9.68 5.15
N MET A 211 -7.72 -9.21 4.94
CA MET A 211 -8.77 -9.96 4.25
C MET A 211 -9.64 -9.01 3.45
#